data_AF-A0A839TNZ8-F1
#
_entry.id   AF-A0A839TNZ8-F1
#
_cell.length_a   1.000
_cell.length_b   1.000
_cell.length_c   1.000
_cell.angle_alpha   90.00
_cell.angle_beta   90.00
_cell.angle_gamma   90.00
#
_symmetry.space_group_name_H-M   'P 1'
#
loop_
_entity.id
_entity.type
_entity.pdbx_description
1 polymer ?
#
loop_
_entity_poly.entity_id
_entity_poly.type
_entity_poly.pdbx_seq_one_letter_code
_entity_poly.pdbx_strand_id
1 'polypeptide(L)'
;MKNRVKGTILATLVVGMTLSGTAGVYAGSNLQKISAYLKHNISFEINGKTFVPTDGNGNKLAPIVYNDSTYLPVRALSEALKASVNYNSHTGVITIDTPSAPNNGNTGNHTGTDLVAVTYSSSQIQEIKSEFAKFDGFTTAYAPMQAAKNDSFQKVAAGGDSVTFAFNHMTVQISPRDNSFEYDGKNITLSNGVQAKWYTPSNTTMLTFKLDDRFVTLYSQDHSLSNAQLEKVAVSVAKLK
;
A
#
# COMPACT_ATOMS: atom_id res chain seq x y z
N MET A 1 2.38 -84.86 41.32
CA MET A 1 3.36 -83.82 40.89
C MET A 1 2.54 -82.72 40.24
N LYS A 2 2.03 -81.70 40.96
CA LYS A 2 2.67 -80.55 41.62
C LYS A 2 3.38 -79.60 40.63
N ASN A 3 2.72 -78.44 40.44
CA ASN A 3 3.26 -77.10 40.12
C ASN A 3 3.51 -76.77 38.61
N ARG A 4 3.09 -75.64 38.02
CA ARG A 4 2.73 -74.30 38.56
C ARG A 4 1.68 -73.58 37.71
N VAL A 5 0.67 -73.05 38.40
CA VAL A 5 -0.16 -71.92 37.98
C VAL A 5 0.68 -70.64 38.10
N LYS A 6 0.77 -69.85 37.03
CA LYS A 6 1.15 -68.44 37.10
C LYS A 6 -0.08 -67.64 36.71
N GLY A 7 -0.71 -67.04 37.72
CA GLY A 7 -1.84 -66.15 37.50
C GLY A 7 -1.39 -64.82 36.93
N THR A 8 -2.28 -64.19 36.17
CA THR A 8 -2.56 -62.76 36.36
C THR A 8 -4.06 -62.55 36.20
N ILE A 9 -4.59 -61.81 37.16
CA ILE A 9 -5.96 -61.45 37.43
C ILE A 9 -6.29 -60.18 36.62
N LEU A 10 -7.45 -60.20 35.96
CA LEU A 10 -8.47 -59.14 35.93
C LEU A 10 -8.06 -57.70 35.53
N ALA A 11 -8.63 -57.21 34.42
CA ALA A 11 -9.37 -55.94 34.37
C ALA A 11 -9.93 -55.66 32.97
N THR A 12 -11.25 -55.83 32.83
CA THR A 12 -12.21 -54.94 32.15
C THR A 12 -11.67 -53.66 31.47
N LEU A 13 -11.99 -53.48 30.18
CA LEU A 13 -12.72 -52.29 29.64
C LEU A 13 -13.09 -52.58 28.16
N VAL A 14 -14.35 -52.94 27.86
CA VAL A 14 -15.37 -52.03 27.32
C VAL A 14 -14.83 -51.08 26.23
N VAL A 15 -15.21 -51.41 24.99
CA VAL A 15 -15.46 -50.54 23.83
C VAL A 15 -15.12 -49.06 24.04
N GLY A 16 -13.90 -48.68 23.69
CA GLY A 16 -13.49 -47.29 23.53
C GLY A 16 -13.55 -46.86 22.07
N MET A 17 -14.74 -46.81 21.46
CA MET A 17 -14.94 -45.92 20.31
C MET A 17 -14.90 -44.48 20.83
N THR A 18 -13.71 -43.95 21.08
CA THR A 18 -13.51 -42.51 21.20
C THR A 18 -12.91 -42.03 19.88
N LEU A 19 -13.77 -41.97 18.87
CA LEU A 19 -13.69 -40.93 17.85
C LEU A 19 -13.97 -39.58 18.54
N SER A 20 -13.09 -39.18 19.45
CA SER A 20 -13.02 -37.81 19.94
C SER A 20 -12.21 -37.01 18.92
N GLY A 21 -12.64 -37.06 17.66
CA GLY A 21 -12.40 -35.96 16.76
C GLY A 21 -13.24 -34.83 17.32
N THR A 22 -12.69 -34.07 18.26
CA THR A 22 -13.21 -32.73 18.55
C THR A 22 -13.06 -31.95 17.25
N ALA A 23 -14.06 -32.04 16.39
CA ALA A 23 -14.37 -30.98 15.46
C ALA A 23 -14.68 -29.78 16.34
N GLY A 24 -13.61 -29.09 16.75
CA GLY A 24 -13.73 -27.75 17.29
C GLY A 24 -14.51 -26.99 16.24
N VAL A 25 -15.70 -26.53 16.63
CA VAL A 25 -16.50 -25.62 15.85
C VAL A 25 -15.66 -24.38 15.60
N TYR A 26 -14.93 -24.35 14.49
CA TYR A 26 -14.28 -23.13 14.03
C TYR A 26 -15.41 -22.22 13.54
N ALA A 27 -15.82 -21.33 14.44
CA ALA A 27 -16.75 -20.27 14.13
C ALA A 27 -16.27 -19.50 12.90
N GLY A 28 -17.11 -19.46 11.87
CA GLY A 28 -17.17 -18.43 10.82
C GLY A 28 -15.84 -17.88 10.28
N SER A 29 -14.98 -18.74 9.75
CA SER A 29 -13.86 -18.27 8.91
C SER A 29 -13.91 -19.02 7.59
N ASN A 30 -13.74 -18.31 6.47
CA ASN A 30 -13.66 -18.86 5.11
C ASN A 30 -12.36 -19.68 4.93
N LEU A 31 -12.18 -20.72 5.74
CA LEU A 31 -10.98 -21.54 5.77
C LEU A 31 -11.18 -22.77 4.87
N GLN A 32 -10.36 -22.86 3.83
CA GLN A 32 -10.28 -24.05 2.99
C GLN A 32 -9.20 -24.99 3.53
N LYS A 33 -9.56 -26.25 3.74
CA LYS A 33 -8.58 -27.29 4.05
C LYS A 33 -7.78 -27.64 2.80
N ILE A 34 -6.46 -27.64 2.91
CA ILE A 34 -5.51 -28.05 1.86
C ILE A 34 -4.56 -29.14 2.37
N SER A 35 -3.87 -29.83 1.45
CA SER A 35 -2.75 -30.73 1.76
C SER A 35 -1.45 -30.11 1.24
N ALA A 36 -0.45 -29.95 2.11
CA ALA A 36 0.84 -29.35 1.78
C ALA A 36 1.99 -30.09 2.49
N TYR A 37 3.22 -29.88 2.03
CA TYR A 37 4.41 -30.52 2.57
C TYR A 37 5.31 -29.52 3.30
N LEU A 38 5.95 -29.94 4.39
CA LEU A 38 7.06 -29.19 5.01
C LEU A 38 8.37 -29.58 4.33
N LYS A 39 9.17 -28.58 3.94
CA LYS A 39 10.43 -28.81 3.21
C LYS A 39 11.65 -28.45 4.05
N HIS A 40 12.23 -29.45 4.70
CA HIS A 40 13.34 -29.28 5.66
C HIS A 40 14.74 -29.12 5.01
N ASN A 41 14.86 -29.32 3.70
CA ASN A 41 16.14 -29.26 2.96
C ASN A 41 16.35 -27.93 2.22
N ILE A 42 15.73 -26.84 2.68
CA ILE A 42 15.95 -25.48 2.18
C ILE A 42 16.73 -24.69 3.23
N SER A 43 17.80 -24.03 2.79
CA SER A 43 18.55 -23.06 3.57
C SER A 43 18.15 -21.64 3.20
N PHE A 44 18.19 -20.73 4.17
CA PHE A 44 17.87 -19.31 3.97
C PHE A 44 19.11 -18.46 4.14
N GLU A 45 19.22 -17.43 3.29
CA GLU A 45 20.19 -16.36 3.47
C GLU A 45 19.49 -15.01 3.40
N ILE A 46 19.82 -14.11 4.32
CA ILE A 46 19.37 -12.72 4.34
C ILE A 46 20.61 -11.84 4.36
N ASN A 47 20.76 -10.98 3.37
CA ASN A 47 21.94 -10.12 3.19
C ASN A 47 23.27 -10.91 3.22
N GLY A 48 23.29 -12.09 2.57
CA GLY A 48 24.48 -12.94 2.48
C GLY A 48 24.85 -13.68 3.78
N LYS A 49 23.96 -13.70 4.78
CA LYS A 49 24.14 -14.44 6.03
C LYS A 49 23.11 -15.53 6.18
N THR A 50 23.53 -16.71 6.60
CA THR A 50 22.63 -17.83 6.93
C THR A 50 21.60 -17.39 7.96
N PHE A 51 20.34 -17.67 7.65
CA PHE A 51 19.19 -17.38 8.49
C PHE A 51 18.44 -18.67 8.80
N VAL A 52 17.96 -18.82 10.03
CA VAL A 52 17.13 -19.97 10.45
C VAL A 52 15.82 -19.42 10.98
N PRO A 53 14.70 -19.59 10.27
CA PRO A 53 13.40 -19.13 10.74
C PRO A 53 13.02 -19.82 12.05
N THR A 54 12.60 -19.04 13.05
CA THR A 54 12.07 -19.57 14.33
C THR A 54 10.71 -18.97 14.67
N ASP A 55 9.93 -19.68 15.49
CA ASP A 55 8.72 -19.12 16.12
C ASP A 55 9.06 -18.25 17.34
N GLY A 56 8.02 -17.67 17.98
CA GLY A 56 8.19 -16.85 19.18
C GLY A 56 8.70 -17.58 20.42
N ASN A 57 8.82 -18.92 20.37
CA ASN A 57 9.39 -19.76 21.42
C ASN A 57 10.80 -20.27 21.05
N GLY A 58 11.35 -19.87 19.89
CA GLY A 58 12.66 -20.29 19.41
C GLY A 58 12.68 -21.63 18.66
N ASN A 59 11.52 -22.24 18.37
CA ASN A 59 11.48 -23.49 17.60
C ASN A 59 11.73 -23.22 16.13
N LYS A 60 12.53 -24.06 15.48
CA LYS A 60 12.82 -23.95 14.04
C LYS A 60 11.55 -24.17 13.21
N LEU A 61 11.30 -23.27 12.27
CA LEU A 61 10.20 -23.35 11.33
C LEU A 61 10.68 -23.82 9.97
N ALA A 62 10.00 -24.83 9.43
CA ALA A 62 10.22 -25.28 8.06
C ALA A 62 9.25 -24.56 7.10
N PRO A 63 9.70 -24.23 5.88
CA PRO A 63 8.84 -23.75 4.80
C PRO A 63 7.75 -24.75 4.44
N ILE A 64 6.62 -24.23 3.98
CA ILE A 64 5.53 -25.04 3.42
C ILE A 64 5.65 -24.98 1.89
N VAL A 65 5.56 -26.12 1.22
CA VAL A 65 5.42 -26.20 -0.23
C VAL A 65 4.01 -26.62 -0.58
N TYR A 66 3.37 -25.81 -1.41
CA TYR A 66 2.02 -26.03 -1.92
C TYR A 66 1.93 -25.52 -3.36
N ASN A 67 1.43 -26.35 -4.27
CA ASN A 67 1.33 -26.05 -5.71
C ASN A 67 2.62 -25.43 -6.29
N ASP A 68 3.74 -26.14 -6.13
CA ASP A 68 5.08 -25.74 -6.59
C ASP A 68 5.60 -24.39 -6.05
N SER A 69 4.90 -23.79 -5.09
CA SER A 69 5.26 -22.53 -4.43
C SER A 69 5.75 -22.79 -3.00
N THR A 70 6.78 -22.06 -2.58
CA THR A 70 7.32 -22.12 -1.21
C THR A 70 6.81 -20.94 -0.40
N TYR A 71 6.05 -21.24 0.65
CA TYR A 71 5.48 -20.28 1.59
C TYR A 71 6.33 -20.21 2.85
N LEU A 72 6.64 -18.99 3.27
CA LEU A 72 7.52 -18.73 4.40
C LEU A 72 6.78 -18.07 5.57
N PRO A 73 7.15 -18.39 6.83
CA PRO A 73 6.60 -17.71 7.99
C PRO A 73 7.02 -16.24 8.02
N VAL A 74 6.10 -15.35 7.67
CA VAL A 74 6.36 -13.90 7.60
C VAL A 74 6.87 -13.32 8.92
N ARG A 75 6.39 -13.82 10.07
CA ARG A 75 6.84 -13.40 11.40
C ARG A 75 8.29 -13.77 11.70
N ALA A 76 8.77 -14.91 11.19
CA ALA A 76 10.16 -15.29 11.38
C ALA A 76 11.08 -14.39 10.56
N LEU A 77 10.66 -14.04 9.34
CA LEU A 77 11.44 -13.17 8.45
C LEU A 77 11.44 -11.71 8.90
N SER A 78 10.41 -11.27 9.62
CA SER A 78 10.21 -9.85 9.93
C SER A 78 11.35 -9.29 10.79
N GLU A 79 11.84 -10.02 11.79
CA GLU A 79 12.98 -9.57 12.61
C GLU A 79 14.25 -9.35 11.78
N ALA A 80 14.58 -10.32 10.91
CA ALA A 80 15.77 -10.25 10.07
C ALA A 80 15.68 -9.14 9.01
N LEU A 81 14.46 -8.87 8.53
CA LEU A 81 14.16 -7.77 7.60
C LEU A 81 13.85 -6.45 8.33
N LYS A 82 13.92 -6.46 9.67
CA LYS A 82 13.55 -5.37 10.58
C LYS A 82 12.09 -4.87 10.41
N ALA A 83 11.24 -5.64 9.74
CA ALA A 83 9.85 -5.32 9.49
C ALA A 83 8.95 -5.56 10.71
N SER A 84 7.92 -4.74 10.86
CA SER A 84 6.76 -4.92 11.72
C SER A 84 5.75 -5.82 11.02
N VAL A 85 5.14 -6.78 11.73
CA VAL A 85 4.04 -7.60 11.21
C VAL A 85 2.90 -7.58 12.22
N ASN A 86 1.74 -7.07 11.82
CA ASN A 86 0.54 -7.05 12.64
C ASN A 86 -0.62 -7.78 11.95
N TYR A 87 -1.44 -8.48 12.72
CA TYR A 87 -2.68 -9.09 12.21
C TYR A 87 -3.87 -8.49 12.95
N ASN A 88 -4.77 -7.84 12.20
CA ASN A 88 -6.03 -7.37 12.73
C ASN A 88 -7.11 -8.46 12.57
N SER A 89 -7.47 -9.11 13.68
CA SER A 89 -8.48 -10.18 13.70
C SER A 89 -9.89 -9.71 13.36
N HIS A 90 -10.20 -8.41 13.48
CA HIS A 90 -11.52 -7.87 13.17
C HIS A 90 -11.69 -7.62 11.67
N THR A 91 -10.64 -7.19 10.98
CA THR A 91 -10.66 -6.90 9.54
C THR A 91 -10.05 -7.98 8.67
N GLY A 92 -9.37 -8.96 9.27
CA GLY A 92 -8.64 -10.02 8.55
C GLY A 92 -7.39 -9.51 7.82
N VAL A 93 -6.90 -8.31 8.14
CA VAL A 93 -5.76 -7.68 7.45
C VAL A 93 -4.45 -8.02 8.15
N ILE A 94 -3.46 -8.49 7.38
CA ILE A 94 -2.07 -8.58 7.81
C ILE A 94 -1.34 -7.33 7.27
N THR A 95 -0.82 -6.51 8.17
CA THR A 95 0.02 -5.34 7.85
C THR A 95 1.48 -5.72 8.02
N ILE A 96 2.32 -5.36 7.04
CA ILE A 96 3.77 -5.58 7.07
C ILE A 96 4.45 -4.22 6.81
N ASP A 97 5.13 -3.67 7.80
CA ASP A 97 5.81 -2.38 7.70
C ASP A 97 7.31 -2.60 7.75
N THR A 98 8.01 -2.39 6.63
CA THR A 98 9.48 -2.42 6.64
C THR A 98 10.02 -1.08 7.15
N PRO A 99 11.13 -1.06 7.91
CA PRO A 99 11.74 0.19 8.29
C PRO A 99 12.34 0.78 7.03
N SER A 100 11.83 1.95 6.66
CA SER A 100 12.51 2.83 5.74
C SER A 100 13.95 3.00 6.24
N ALA A 101 14.94 2.85 5.35
CA ALA A 101 16.29 3.38 5.57
C ALA A 101 16.19 4.78 6.22
N PRO A 102 17.12 5.20 7.09
CA PRO A 102 16.94 6.36 7.97
C PRO A 102 16.53 7.60 7.18
N ASN A 103 15.21 7.75 7.05
CA ASN A 103 14.53 8.95 6.69
C ASN A 103 14.29 9.58 8.04
N ASN A 104 15.03 10.64 8.30
CA ASN A 104 14.73 11.58 9.36
C ASN A 104 13.28 12.07 9.16
N GLY A 105 12.31 11.39 9.78
CA GLY A 105 10.90 11.52 9.39
C GLY A 105 9.95 10.58 10.11
N ASN A 106 10.02 10.58 11.45
CA ASN A 106 8.93 10.39 12.41
C ASN A 106 7.71 9.53 12.01
N THR A 107 7.61 8.34 12.60
CA THR A 107 6.39 7.53 12.68
C THR A 107 5.36 8.18 13.59
N GLY A 108 4.20 8.52 13.04
CA GLY A 108 3.03 8.93 13.81
C GLY A 108 1.81 9.02 12.91
N ASN A 109 0.80 8.18 13.20
CA ASN A 109 -0.57 8.23 12.69
C ASN A 109 -0.78 8.42 11.17
N HIS A 110 -1.46 7.46 10.53
CA HIS A 110 -2.19 7.71 9.27
C HIS A 110 -3.47 8.54 9.50
N THR A 111 -3.30 9.65 10.23
CA THR A 111 -4.18 10.82 10.27
C THR A 111 -3.27 12.03 10.06
N GLY A 112 -3.07 12.43 8.80
CA GLY A 112 -2.87 13.85 8.46
C GLY A 112 -1.48 14.50 8.47
N THR A 113 -0.34 13.82 8.26
CA THR A 113 0.98 14.53 8.23
C THR A 113 1.97 14.15 7.12
N ASP A 114 1.52 13.70 5.93
CA ASP A 114 2.41 13.51 4.76
C ASP A 114 2.36 14.70 3.77
N LEU A 115 1.32 15.53 3.88
CA LEU A 115 1.15 16.72 3.05
C LEU A 115 1.43 17.99 3.86
N VAL A 116 2.06 18.96 3.20
CA VAL A 116 2.29 20.30 3.71
C VAL A 116 1.50 21.30 2.89
N ALA A 117 1.06 22.39 3.53
CA ALA A 117 0.40 23.48 2.82
C ALA A 117 1.38 24.12 1.84
N VAL A 118 0.90 24.40 0.64
CA VAL A 118 1.64 25.18 -0.35
C VAL A 118 1.24 26.64 -0.18
N THR A 119 2.19 27.47 0.22
CA THR A 119 2.00 28.92 0.35
C THR A 119 2.70 29.61 -0.81
N TYR A 120 1.91 30.28 -1.65
CA TYR A 120 2.43 31.10 -2.74
C TYR A 120 2.66 32.53 -2.28
N SER A 121 3.81 33.12 -2.62
CA SER A 121 4.08 34.54 -2.41
C SER A 121 3.18 35.41 -3.32
N SER A 122 3.04 36.71 -3.00
CA SER A 122 2.28 37.63 -3.84
C SER A 122 2.79 37.70 -5.28
N SER A 123 4.11 37.59 -5.50
CA SER A 123 4.69 37.55 -6.85
C SER A 123 4.33 36.26 -7.58
N GLN A 124 4.37 35.11 -6.90
CA GLN A 124 3.96 33.83 -7.47
C GLN A 124 2.46 33.81 -7.79
N ILE A 125 1.62 34.40 -6.95
CA ILE A 125 0.18 34.53 -7.23
C ILE A 125 -0.06 35.38 -8.49
N GLN A 126 0.68 36.48 -8.67
CA GLN A 126 0.60 37.30 -9.89
C GLN A 126 1.07 36.53 -11.13
N GLU A 127 2.18 35.78 -11.01
CA GLU A 127 2.70 34.94 -12.07
C GLU A 127 1.69 33.87 -12.48
N ILE A 128 1.13 33.13 -11.51
CA ILE A 128 0.07 32.13 -11.76
C ILE A 128 -1.10 32.78 -12.50
N LYS A 129 -1.64 33.91 -11.99
CA LYS A 129 -2.76 34.62 -12.63
C LYS A 129 -2.40 35.06 -14.05
N SER A 130 -1.16 35.50 -14.29
CA SER A 130 -0.65 35.85 -15.62
C SER A 130 -0.60 34.64 -16.56
N GLU A 131 -0.13 33.48 -16.08
CA GLU A 131 -0.11 32.25 -16.89
C GLU A 131 -1.51 31.79 -17.30
N PHE A 132 -2.50 31.85 -16.41
CA PHE A 132 -3.89 31.56 -16.75
C PHE A 132 -4.50 32.60 -17.71
N ALA A 133 -4.15 33.88 -17.56
CA ALA A 133 -4.67 34.96 -18.41
C ALA A 133 -4.23 34.85 -19.89
N LYS A 134 -3.25 33.99 -20.21
CA LYS A 134 -2.83 33.71 -21.59
C LYS A 134 -3.84 32.88 -22.39
N PHE A 135 -4.86 32.31 -21.74
CA PHE A 135 -5.85 31.46 -22.38
C PHE A 135 -7.21 32.17 -22.51
N ASP A 136 -7.88 31.99 -23.65
CA ASP A 136 -9.26 32.45 -23.83
C ASP A 136 -10.25 31.50 -23.15
N GLY A 137 -11.09 32.02 -22.25
CA GLY A 137 -12.14 31.25 -21.56
C GLY A 137 -11.67 30.34 -20.40
N PHE A 138 -10.35 30.17 -20.22
CA PHE A 138 -9.73 29.36 -19.15
C PHE A 138 -8.87 30.25 -18.22
N THR A 139 -9.33 31.47 -17.93
CA THR A 139 -8.51 32.49 -17.22
C THR A 139 -8.55 32.42 -15.71
N THR A 140 -9.51 31.70 -15.13
CA THR A 140 -9.62 31.61 -13.67
C THR A 140 -8.47 30.77 -13.12
N ALA A 141 -7.65 31.33 -12.24
CA ALA A 141 -6.50 30.62 -11.68
C ALA A 141 -6.89 29.56 -10.64
N TYR A 142 -6.35 28.35 -10.79
CA TYR A 142 -6.40 27.26 -9.81
C TYR A 142 -4.98 26.80 -9.51
N ALA A 143 -4.74 26.31 -8.30
CA ALA A 143 -3.43 25.80 -7.90
C ALA A 143 -3.56 24.68 -6.85
N PRO A 144 -2.57 23.80 -6.71
CA PRO A 144 -2.47 22.88 -5.57
C PRO A 144 -2.30 23.64 -4.26
N MET A 145 -3.13 23.37 -3.25
CA MET A 145 -3.02 23.99 -1.93
C MET A 145 -2.19 23.15 -0.94
N GLN A 146 -1.87 21.91 -1.31
CA GLN A 146 -1.00 21.01 -0.56
C GLN A 146 -0.04 20.29 -1.51
N ALA A 147 1.11 19.88 -0.98
CA ALA A 147 2.10 19.05 -1.66
C ALA A 147 2.74 18.07 -0.68
N ALA A 148 3.46 17.06 -1.16
CA ALA A 148 4.22 16.19 -0.27
C ALA A 148 5.30 16.97 0.48
N LYS A 149 5.65 16.55 1.70
CA LYS A 149 6.57 17.29 2.60
C LYS A 149 7.91 17.72 1.97
N ASN A 150 8.48 16.93 1.06
CA ASN A 150 9.76 17.22 0.39
C ASN A 150 9.60 17.72 -1.05
N ASP A 151 8.37 18.07 -1.43
CA ASP A 151 8.01 18.42 -2.79
C ASP A 151 7.60 19.89 -2.88
N SER A 152 8.59 20.75 -3.13
CA SER A 152 8.42 22.20 -3.11
C SER A 152 8.10 22.74 -4.49
N PHE A 153 7.18 23.71 -4.55
CA PHE A 153 6.87 24.44 -5.77
C PHE A 153 8.13 25.10 -6.36
N GLN A 154 8.35 24.87 -7.66
CA GLN A 154 9.50 25.40 -8.40
C GLN A 154 9.09 26.56 -9.30
N LYS A 155 8.08 26.33 -10.15
CA LYS A 155 7.63 27.31 -11.15
C LYS A 155 6.26 26.97 -11.71
N VAL A 156 5.64 27.97 -12.34
CA VAL A 156 4.41 27.83 -13.12
C VAL A 156 4.67 28.34 -14.54
N ALA A 157 4.11 27.67 -15.55
CA ALA A 157 4.20 28.13 -16.93
C ALA A 157 3.01 27.63 -17.75
N ALA A 158 2.48 28.48 -18.62
CA ALA A 158 1.59 28.12 -19.70
C ALA A 158 2.38 27.45 -20.83
N GLY A 159 1.85 26.36 -21.36
CA GLY A 159 2.43 25.64 -22.50
C GLY A 159 1.44 24.66 -23.11
N GLY A 160 1.46 24.56 -24.43
CA GLY A 160 0.43 23.80 -25.16
C GLY A 160 -0.96 24.33 -24.84
N ASP A 161 -1.82 23.46 -24.29
CA ASP A 161 -3.17 23.75 -23.86
C ASP A 161 -3.34 23.77 -22.33
N SER A 162 -2.26 23.93 -21.56
CA SER A 162 -2.33 23.84 -20.08
C SER A 162 -1.48 24.89 -19.36
N VAL A 163 -1.86 25.18 -18.13
CA VAL A 163 -0.97 25.78 -17.13
C VAL A 163 -0.35 24.67 -16.31
N THR A 164 0.98 24.58 -16.32
CA THR A 164 1.76 23.55 -15.64
C THR A 164 2.46 24.12 -14.42
N PHE A 165 2.21 23.50 -13.27
CA PHE A 165 2.92 23.71 -12.01
C PHE A 165 3.96 22.62 -11.84
N ALA A 166 5.23 23.01 -11.78
CA ALA A 166 6.33 22.11 -11.47
C ALA A 166 6.68 22.22 -9.99
N PHE A 167 6.73 21.07 -9.32
CA PHE A 167 7.35 20.89 -8.01
C PHE A 167 8.64 20.06 -8.18
N ASN A 168 9.34 19.75 -7.09
CA ASN A 168 10.55 18.92 -7.16
C ASN A 168 10.30 17.53 -7.77
N HIS A 169 9.14 16.97 -7.45
CA HIS A 169 8.78 15.57 -7.67
C HIS A 169 7.39 15.42 -8.31
N MET A 170 6.48 16.36 -8.08
CA MET A 170 5.16 16.41 -8.71
C MET A 170 5.09 17.39 -9.87
N THR A 171 4.31 17.06 -10.87
CA THR A 171 3.78 18.01 -11.86
C THR A 171 2.26 18.04 -11.78
N VAL A 172 1.68 19.24 -11.83
CA VAL A 172 0.23 19.45 -11.93
C VAL A 172 -0.07 20.27 -13.16
N GLN A 173 -0.86 19.70 -14.07
CA GLN A 173 -1.33 20.37 -15.28
C GLN A 173 -2.80 20.70 -15.13
N ILE A 174 -3.18 21.92 -15.48
CA ILE A 174 -4.58 22.34 -15.50
C ILE A 174 -4.90 22.76 -16.95
N SER A 175 -5.84 22.07 -17.58
CA SER A 175 -6.19 22.19 -18.99
C SER A 175 -7.70 22.38 -19.18
N PRO A 176 -8.16 23.00 -20.29
CA PRO A 176 -9.58 23.14 -20.59
C PRO A 176 -10.22 21.84 -21.09
N ARG A 177 -9.41 20.81 -21.41
CA ARG A 177 -9.87 19.52 -21.95
C ARG A 177 -9.22 18.33 -21.25
N ASP A 178 -9.90 17.20 -21.30
CA ASP A 178 -9.39 15.92 -20.82
C ASP A 178 -8.40 15.35 -21.84
N ASN A 179 -7.11 15.30 -21.48
CA ASN A 179 -6.06 14.71 -22.33
C ASN A 179 -5.90 13.19 -22.12
N SER A 180 -6.73 12.58 -21.26
CA SER A 180 -6.69 11.14 -20.98
C SER A 180 -7.60 10.30 -21.88
N PHE A 181 -8.42 10.92 -22.74
CA PHE A 181 -9.52 10.25 -23.46
C PHE A 181 -9.09 9.07 -24.34
N GLU A 182 -7.87 9.11 -24.88
CA GLU A 182 -7.30 8.05 -25.74
C GLU A 182 -6.71 6.88 -24.95
N TYR A 183 -6.62 7.00 -23.63
CA TYR A 183 -5.97 6.01 -22.76
C TYR A 183 -6.99 5.24 -21.92
N ASP A 184 -6.85 3.92 -21.96
CA ASP A 184 -7.45 3.03 -20.98
C ASP A 184 -6.95 3.38 -19.57
N GLY A 185 -7.82 3.20 -18.59
CA GLY A 185 -7.53 3.63 -17.23
C GLY A 185 -8.43 3.02 -16.19
N LYS A 186 -8.05 3.22 -14.93
CA LYS A 186 -8.81 2.82 -13.76
C LYS A 186 -9.52 4.03 -13.17
N ASN A 187 -10.85 3.98 -13.17
CA ASN A 187 -11.64 4.98 -12.47
C ASN A 187 -11.61 4.75 -10.96
N ILE A 188 -11.51 5.83 -10.20
CA ILE A 188 -11.53 5.86 -8.75
C ILE A 188 -12.39 7.03 -8.26
N THR A 189 -12.74 7.03 -6.98
CA THR A 189 -13.37 8.16 -6.31
C THR A 189 -12.41 8.72 -5.28
N LEU A 190 -12.07 10.00 -5.40
CA LEU A 190 -11.24 10.74 -4.44
C LEU A 190 -11.97 10.89 -3.10
N SER A 191 -11.23 11.22 -2.05
CA SER A 191 -11.78 11.39 -0.68
C SER A 191 -12.84 12.50 -0.56
N ASN A 192 -12.86 13.45 -1.50
CA ASN A 192 -13.88 14.50 -1.61
C ASN A 192 -15.08 14.12 -2.52
N GLY A 193 -15.15 12.87 -2.98
CA GLY A 193 -16.24 12.36 -3.84
C GLY A 193 -16.05 12.62 -5.34
N VAL A 194 -15.00 13.33 -5.74
CA VAL A 194 -14.72 13.59 -7.16
C VAL A 194 -14.32 12.29 -7.87
N GLN A 195 -14.92 12.04 -9.04
CA GLN A 195 -14.51 10.93 -9.90
C GLN A 195 -13.21 11.28 -10.62
N ALA A 196 -12.24 10.37 -10.57
CA ALA A 196 -10.94 10.54 -11.20
C ALA A 196 -10.54 9.28 -11.96
N LYS A 197 -9.59 9.41 -12.88
CA LYS A 197 -9.05 8.32 -13.69
C LYS A 197 -7.54 8.25 -13.58
N TRP A 198 -7.05 7.08 -13.22
CA TRP A 198 -5.64 6.72 -13.38
C TRP A 198 -5.42 6.17 -14.80
N TYR A 199 -4.43 6.69 -15.51
CA TYR A 199 -4.04 6.21 -16.84
C TYR A 199 -2.52 6.32 -17.03
N THR A 200 -1.97 5.57 -17.98
CA THR A 200 -0.52 5.46 -18.17
C THR A 200 -0.20 5.55 -19.66
N PRO A 201 0.07 6.75 -20.20
CA PRO A 201 0.35 6.93 -21.62
C PRO A 201 1.67 6.28 -22.08
N SER A 202 2.62 6.11 -21.16
CA SER A 202 3.91 5.45 -21.42
C SER A 202 4.41 4.72 -20.17
N ASN A 203 5.38 5.28 -19.44
CA ASN A 203 5.91 4.75 -18.19
C ASN A 203 5.42 5.54 -16.96
N THR A 204 4.95 6.77 -17.15
CA THR A 204 4.48 7.63 -16.05
C THR A 204 2.98 7.47 -15.86
N THR A 205 2.58 7.07 -14.66
CA THR A 205 1.16 6.95 -14.27
C THR A 205 0.64 8.32 -13.86
N MET A 206 -0.53 8.69 -14.40
CA MET A 206 -1.13 10.02 -14.26
C MET A 206 -2.55 9.91 -13.70
N LEU A 207 -2.90 10.80 -12.78
CA LEU A 207 -4.24 10.95 -12.22
C LEU A 207 -4.90 12.16 -12.87
N THR A 208 -6.05 11.99 -13.49
CA THR A 208 -6.85 13.12 -13.98
C THR A 208 -8.25 13.16 -13.38
N PHE A 209 -8.79 14.36 -13.20
CA PHE A 209 -10.16 14.58 -12.79
C PHE A 209 -10.69 15.91 -13.32
N LYS A 210 -12.01 16.00 -13.44
CA LYS A 210 -12.69 17.25 -13.77
C LYS A 210 -12.88 18.10 -12.51
N LEU A 211 -12.57 19.39 -12.61
CA LEU A 211 -12.79 20.39 -11.57
C LEU A 211 -13.50 21.59 -12.21
N ASP A 212 -14.78 21.79 -11.92
CA ASP A 212 -15.60 22.82 -12.57
C ASP A 212 -15.57 22.70 -14.12
N ASP A 213 -15.06 23.72 -14.80
CA ASP A 213 -14.90 23.88 -16.26
C ASP A 213 -13.53 23.44 -16.79
N ARG A 214 -12.71 22.74 -15.98
CA ARG A 214 -11.35 22.31 -16.38
C ARG A 214 -11.04 20.87 -15.97
N PHE A 215 -9.90 20.39 -16.43
CA PHE A 215 -9.30 19.12 -16.03
C PHE A 215 -7.98 19.37 -15.33
N VAL A 216 -7.74 18.60 -14.28
CA VAL A 216 -6.51 18.61 -13.51
C VAL A 216 -5.84 17.27 -13.68
N THR A 217 -4.57 17.26 -14.10
CA THR A 217 -3.75 16.05 -14.21
C THR A 217 -2.52 16.16 -13.32
N LEU A 218 -2.30 15.16 -12.47
CA LEU A 218 -1.16 15.09 -11.56
C LEU A 218 -0.33 13.84 -11.84
N TYR A 219 0.99 13.98 -11.73
CA TYR A 219 1.91 12.85 -11.85
C TYR A 219 3.26 13.16 -11.20
N SER A 220 4.05 12.10 -10.96
CA SER A 220 5.43 12.20 -10.50
C SER A 220 6.33 11.51 -11.51
N GLN A 221 7.12 12.31 -12.24
CA GLN A 221 7.95 11.83 -13.35
C GLN A 221 9.07 10.91 -12.88
N ASP A 222 9.60 11.16 -11.69
CA ASP A 222 10.67 10.39 -11.06
C ASP A 222 10.15 9.24 -10.18
N HIS A 223 8.83 9.03 -10.15
CA HIS A 223 8.16 7.99 -9.36
C HIS A 223 8.40 8.07 -7.85
N SER A 224 8.83 9.23 -7.35
CA SER A 224 9.11 9.42 -5.91
C SER A 224 7.83 9.60 -5.09
N LEU A 225 6.71 10.02 -5.71
CA LEU A 225 5.40 10.11 -5.06
C LEU A 225 4.53 8.90 -5.37
N SER A 226 3.94 8.34 -4.32
CA SER A 226 2.94 7.27 -4.43
C SER A 226 1.61 7.79 -4.98
N ASN A 227 0.82 6.88 -5.57
CA ASN A 227 -0.55 7.19 -6.00
C ASN A 227 -1.41 7.75 -4.86
N ALA A 228 -1.26 7.22 -3.64
CA ALA A 228 -1.99 7.72 -2.48
C ALA A 228 -1.62 9.16 -2.09
N GLN A 229 -0.36 9.57 -2.30
CA GLN A 229 0.05 10.97 -2.10
C GLN A 229 -0.55 11.87 -3.18
N LEU A 230 -0.50 11.45 -4.45
CA LEU A 230 -1.08 12.19 -5.57
C LEU A 230 -2.61 12.35 -5.43
N GLU A 231 -3.32 11.32 -4.98
CA GLU A 231 -4.77 11.38 -4.67
C GLU A 231 -5.08 12.38 -3.54
N LYS A 232 -4.26 12.43 -2.49
CA LYS A 232 -4.42 13.42 -1.41
C LYS A 232 -4.09 14.84 -1.88
N VAL A 233 -3.10 15.02 -2.74
CA VAL A 233 -2.80 16.35 -3.32
C VAL A 233 -3.91 16.79 -4.28
N ALA A 234 -4.46 15.87 -5.07
CA ALA A 234 -5.54 16.15 -6.02
C ALA A 234 -6.74 16.85 -5.36
N VAL A 235 -7.15 16.39 -4.18
CA VAL A 235 -8.29 17.01 -3.45
C VAL A 235 -7.99 18.39 -2.89
N SER A 236 -6.72 18.81 -2.89
CA SER A 236 -6.30 20.15 -2.44
C SER A 236 -6.31 21.20 -3.56
N VAL A 237 -6.44 20.79 -4.83
CA VAL A 237 -6.43 21.73 -5.94
C VAL A 237 -7.68 22.59 -5.89
N ALA A 238 -7.50 23.90 -5.79
CA ALA A 238 -8.59 24.83 -5.57
C ALA A 238 -8.36 26.15 -6.30
N LYS A 239 -9.45 26.92 -6.42
CA LYS A 239 -9.44 28.28 -6.98
C LYS A 239 -8.51 29.17 -6.15
N LEU A 240 -7.57 29.82 -6.82
CA LEU A 240 -6.64 30.75 -6.19
C LEU A 240 -7.37 32.06 -5.87
N LYS A 241 -7.31 32.50 -4.62
CA LYS A 241 -7.96 33.75 -4.17
C LYS A 241 -7.20 35.00 -4.61
#